data_AF-B1XSK8-F1
#
_entry.id   AF-B1XSK8-F1
#
_cell.length_a   1.000
_cell.length_b   1.000
_cell.length_c   1.000
_cell.angle_alpha   90.00
_cell.angle_beta   90.00
_cell.angle_gamma   90.00
#
_symmetry.space_group_name_H-M   'P 1'
#
loop_
_entity.id
_entity.type
_entity.pdbx_description
1 polymer ?
#
loop_
_entity_poly.entity_id
_entity_poly.type
_entity_poly.pdbx_seq_one_letter_code
_entity_poly.pdbx_strand_id
1 'polypeptide(L)'
;MHGVAYKTLENYTFVGHTHEQALFYQSAVGKLIRFAPHPGDEIPVLHHRQWVGVVGSLGQPRDGNPEACFAVFEPEAEALTFHRTPYDHFTAADKVRRAGLPEDLANRLITGK
;
A
#
# COMPACT_ATOMS: atom_id res chain seq x y z
N MET A 1 -16.78 -20.04 -30.29
CA MET A 1 -16.77 -18.63 -29.85
C MET A 1 -16.48 -18.61 -28.35
N HIS A 2 -15.21 -18.49 -27.96
CA HIS A 2 -14.84 -18.30 -26.56
C HIS A 2 -14.85 -16.80 -26.26
N GLY A 3 -15.87 -16.34 -25.54
CA GLY A 3 -15.90 -15.00 -25.00
C GLY A 3 -14.91 -14.91 -23.85
N VAL A 4 -13.82 -14.16 -24.04
CA VAL A 4 -12.95 -13.74 -22.94
C VAL A 4 -13.71 -12.66 -22.20
N ALA A 5 -14.30 -13.00 -21.06
CA ALA A 5 -14.90 -12.04 -20.16
C ALA A 5 -13.79 -11.26 -19.47
N TYR A 6 -13.63 -9.98 -19.84
CA TYR A 6 -12.84 -9.04 -19.05
C TYR A 6 -13.64 -8.71 -17.78
N LYS A 7 -13.27 -9.30 -16.64
CA LYS A 7 -13.85 -8.95 -15.34
C LYS A 7 -13.23 -7.61 -14.93
N THR A 8 -13.95 -6.51 -15.12
CA THR A 8 -13.60 -5.23 -14.52
C THR A 8 -13.55 -5.41 -12.99
N LEU A 9 -12.50 -4.92 -12.33
CA LEU A 9 -12.37 -4.90 -10.87
C LEU A 9 -13.28 -3.80 -10.27
N GLU A 10 -14.58 -3.78 -10.61
CA GLU A 10 -15.50 -2.68 -10.28
C GLU A 10 -15.59 -2.38 -8.77
N ASN A 11 -15.21 -3.35 -7.94
CA ASN A 11 -15.31 -3.31 -6.50
C ASN A 11 -13.96 -3.10 -5.78
N TYR A 12 -12.83 -3.07 -6.50
CA TYR A 12 -11.50 -2.90 -5.91
C TYR A 12 -10.77 -1.75 -6.56
N THR A 13 -10.44 -0.72 -5.77
CA THR A 13 -9.60 0.39 -6.21
C THR A 13 -8.31 0.39 -5.41
N PHE A 14 -7.17 0.40 -6.09
CA PHE A 14 -5.86 0.50 -5.45
C PHE A 14 -5.23 1.86 -5.76
N VAL A 15 -4.80 2.57 -4.72
CA VAL A 15 -4.22 3.91 -4.84
C VAL A 15 -2.91 4.03 -4.06
N GLY A 16 -2.06 4.94 -4.49
CA GLY A 16 -0.83 5.33 -3.79
C GLY A 16 -0.91 6.78 -3.31
N HIS A 17 0.16 7.54 -3.55
CA HIS A 17 0.28 8.98 -3.29
C HIS A 17 0.55 9.40 -1.84
N THR A 18 -0.16 8.84 -0.86
CA THR A 18 -0.01 9.27 0.55
C THR A 18 1.26 8.73 1.22
N HIS A 19 1.79 7.61 0.71
CA HIS A 19 2.91 6.86 1.29
C HIS A 19 2.61 6.26 2.68
N GLU A 20 1.33 6.06 2.98
CA GLU A 20 0.84 5.37 4.18
C GLU A 20 -0.14 4.27 3.78
N GLN A 21 -0.15 3.14 4.50
CA GLN A 21 -1.08 2.03 4.23
C GLN A 21 -2.44 2.26 4.90
N ALA A 22 -3.51 2.04 4.15
CA ALA A 22 -4.87 2.08 4.67
C ALA A 22 -5.80 1.24 3.79
N LEU A 23 -6.87 0.73 4.38
CA LEU A 23 -7.94 0.07 3.65
C LEU A 23 -9.26 0.76 3.98
N PHE A 24 -10.04 1.07 2.96
CA PHE A 24 -11.37 1.62 3.12
C PHE A 24 -12.40 0.70 2.51
N TYR A 25 -13.59 0.68 3.12
CA TYR A 25 -14.75 0.02 2.54
C TYR A 25 -16.03 0.76 2.87
N GLN A 26 -17.05 0.56 2.03
CA GLN A 26 -18.38 1.07 2.31
C GLN A 26 -19.17 0.06 3.15
N SER A 27 -19.72 0.51 4.27
CA SER A 27 -20.63 -0.29 5.10
C SER A 27 -22.00 -0.44 4.45
N ALA A 28 -22.82 -1.38 4.96
CA ALA A 28 -24.18 -1.63 4.46
C ALA A 28 -25.11 -0.40 4.50
N VAL A 29 -24.82 0.59 5.36
CA VAL A 29 -25.57 1.85 5.48
C VAL A 29 -24.92 3.01 4.69
N GLY A 30 -24.00 2.69 3.78
CA GLY A 30 -23.36 3.66 2.89
C GLY A 30 -22.21 4.47 3.49
N LYS A 31 -21.86 4.28 4.78
CA LYS A 31 -20.73 4.97 5.42
C LYS A 31 -19.40 4.39 4.99
N LEU A 32 -18.44 5.27 4.67
CA LEU A 32 -17.04 4.91 4.45
C LEU A 32 -16.36 4.60 5.79
N ILE A 33 -15.78 3.41 5.92
CA ILE A 33 -15.04 2.97 7.09
C ILE A 33 -13.56 2.85 6.72
N ARG A 34 -12.68 3.39 7.55
CA ARG A 34 -11.23 3.24 7.46
C ARG A 34 -10.75 2.12 8.38
N PHE A 35 -9.88 1.28 7.86
CA PHE A 35 -9.17 0.22 8.57
C PHE A 35 -7.66 0.43 8.38
N ALA A 36 -6.91 0.36 9.48
CA ALA A 36 -5.46 0.36 9.45
C ALA A 36 -4.98 -1.09 9.42
N PRO A 37 -4.44 -1.58 8.28
CA PRO A 37 -4.02 -2.97 8.18
C PRO A 37 -2.74 -3.21 8.99
N HIS A 38 -2.67 -4.35 9.68
CA HIS A 38 -1.40 -4.81 10.23
C HIS A 38 -0.62 -5.58 9.16
N PRO A 39 0.71 -5.38 9.07
CA PRO A 39 1.53 -6.11 8.10
C PRO A 39 1.48 -7.63 8.34
N GLY A 40 1.26 -8.39 7.26
CA GLY A 40 1.20 -9.85 7.27
C GLY A 40 -0.19 -10.44 7.53
N ASP A 41 -1.14 -9.65 8.02
CA ASP A 41 -2.53 -10.10 8.20
C ASP A 41 -3.23 -10.22 6.85
N GLU A 42 -3.83 -11.39 6.61
CA GLU A 42 -4.72 -11.60 5.48
C GLU A 42 -6.10 -10.99 5.77
N ILE A 43 -6.53 -10.06 4.92
CA ILE A 43 -7.80 -9.35 5.11
C ILE A 43 -8.81 -9.84 4.05
N PRO A 44 -9.96 -10.41 4.47
CA PRO A 44 -11.03 -10.75 3.56
C PRO A 44 -11.64 -9.49 2.93
N VAL A 45 -11.54 -9.37 1.61
CA VAL A 45 -12.06 -8.25 0.81
C VAL A 45 -13.17 -8.74 -0.12
N LEU A 46 -14.29 -9.12 0.50
CA LEU A 46 -15.39 -9.79 -0.20
C LEU A 46 -15.93 -8.94 -1.36
N HIS A 47 -16.14 -9.57 -2.52
CA HIS A 47 -16.46 -8.90 -3.78
C HIS A 47 -17.80 -8.16 -3.78
N HIS A 48 -18.71 -8.44 -2.84
CA HIS A 48 -20.00 -7.74 -2.72
C HIS A 48 -19.90 -6.34 -2.08
N ARG A 49 -18.68 -5.93 -1.65
CA ARG A 49 -18.40 -4.60 -1.10
C ARG A 49 -17.44 -3.85 -2.00
N GLN A 50 -17.50 -2.52 -1.93
CA GLN A 50 -16.51 -1.65 -2.55
C GLN A 50 -15.33 -1.42 -1.60
N TRP A 51 -14.12 -1.58 -2.12
CA TRP A 51 -12.86 -1.47 -1.39
C TRP A 51 -11.94 -0.45 -2.05
N VAL A 52 -11.26 0.33 -1.21
CA VAL A 52 -10.14 1.19 -1.63
C VAL A 52 -8.92 0.84 -0.79
N GLY A 53 -7.92 0.21 -1.41
CA GLY A 53 -6.63 -0.10 -0.79
C GLY A 53 -5.60 0.99 -1.09
N VAL A 54 -5.12 1.68 -0.06
CA VAL A 54 -3.96 2.57 -0.15
C VAL A 54 -2.71 1.74 0.13
N VAL A 55 -1.95 1.41 -0.91
CA VAL A 55 -0.94 0.33 -0.85
C VAL A 55 0.37 0.73 -0.14
N GLY A 56 0.60 2.03 0.06
CA GLY A 56 1.81 2.57 0.67
C GLY A 56 2.87 3.01 -0.35
N SER A 57 4.15 2.88 0.01
CA SER A 57 5.31 3.29 -0.78
C SER A 57 6.48 2.33 -0.57
N LEU A 58 7.06 1.84 -1.67
CA LEU A 58 8.25 1.00 -1.63
C LEU A 58 9.53 1.79 -1.30
N GLY A 59 9.58 3.08 -1.69
CA GLY A 59 10.82 3.84 -1.70
C GLY A 59 10.88 4.97 -0.68
N GLN A 60 9.77 5.57 -0.29
CA GLN A 60 9.76 6.66 0.69
C GLN A 60 8.48 6.60 1.54
N PRO A 61 8.32 5.63 2.45
CA PRO A 61 7.23 5.63 3.42
C PRO A 61 7.18 6.95 4.21
N ARG A 62 5.98 7.38 4.63
CA ARG A 62 5.77 8.65 5.37
C ARG A 62 5.09 8.50 6.73
N ASP A 63 4.96 7.27 7.21
CA ASP A 63 4.27 6.93 8.46
C ASP A 63 5.21 6.72 9.66
N GLY A 64 6.49 7.05 9.52
CA GLY A 64 7.49 6.86 10.58
C GLY A 64 8.08 5.45 10.66
N ASN A 65 7.75 4.55 9.73
CA ASN A 65 8.46 3.29 9.55
C ASN A 65 9.21 3.32 8.21
N PRO A 66 10.56 3.27 8.20
CA PRO A 66 11.34 3.34 6.96
C PRO A 66 11.22 2.08 6.09
N GLU A 67 10.65 0.98 6.58
CA GLU A 67 10.46 -0.25 5.81
C GLU A 67 9.55 -0.04 4.61
N ALA A 68 9.95 -0.62 3.47
CA ALA A 68 9.19 -0.59 2.23
C ALA A 68 7.81 -1.21 2.46
N CYS A 69 6.78 -0.62 1.86
CA CYS A 69 5.43 -1.10 2.07
C CYS A 69 4.63 -1.22 0.76
N PHE A 70 3.89 -2.32 0.66
CA PHE A 70 3.09 -2.71 -0.51
C PHE A 70 1.95 -3.63 -0.07
N ALA A 71 1.07 -4.01 -0.99
CA ALA A 71 0.01 -4.98 -0.73
C ALA A 71 -0.06 -6.04 -1.83
N VAL A 72 -0.45 -7.25 -1.46
CA VAL A 72 -0.71 -8.38 -2.36
C VAL A 72 -2.20 -8.64 -2.36
N PHE A 73 -2.81 -8.58 -3.55
CA PHE A 73 -4.23 -8.86 -3.74
C PHE A 73 -4.39 -10.18 -4.49
N GLU A 74 -5.15 -11.10 -3.90
CA GLU A 74 -5.47 -12.41 -4.45
C GLU A 74 -6.96 -12.46 -4.84
N PRO A 75 -7.31 -12.23 -6.12
CA PRO A 75 -8.70 -12.05 -6.52
C PRO A 75 -9.55 -13.33 -6.44
N GLU A 76 -8.92 -14.50 -6.49
CA GLU A 76 -9.63 -15.80 -6.34
C GLU A 76 -9.94 -16.11 -4.88
N ALA A 77 -9.04 -15.73 -3.97
CA ALA A 77 -9.23 -15.88 -2.53
C ALA A 77 -10.06 -14.73 -1.92
N GLU A 78 -10.31 -13.66 -2.67
CA GLU A 78 -10.88 -12.40 -2.18
C GLU A 78 -10.10 -11.89 -0.95
N ALA A 79 -8.77 -11.94 -1.03
CA ALA A 79 -7.87 -11.64 0.07
C ALA A 79 -6.90 -10.52 -0.29
N LEU A 80 -6.64 -9.63 0.67
CA LEU A 80 -5.67 -8.55 0.55
C LEU A 80 -4.74 -8.56 1.76
N THR A 81 -3.44 -8.66 1.51
CA THR A 81 -2.41 -8.69 2.56
C THR A 81 -1.48 -7.49 2.39
N PHE A 82 -1.28 -6.73 3.46
CA PHE A 82 -0.34 -5.61 3.47
C PHE A 82 1.00 -6.09 3.99
N HIS A 83 2.08 -5.61 3.39
CA HIS A 83 3.43 -6.03 3.74
C HIS A 83 4.28 -4.84 4.14
N ARG A 84 5.20 -5.13 5.06
CA ARG A 84 6.39 -4.34 5.36
C ARG A 84 7.60 -5.21 5.10
N THR A 85 8.61 -4.65 4.46
CA THR A 85 9.85 -5.38 4.18
C THR A 85 11.04 -4.48 4.47
N PRO A 86 11.96 -4.92 5.36
CA PRO A 86 13.18 -4.18 5.60
C PRO A 86 14.05 -4.15 4.35
N TYR A 87 14.68 -3.01 4.12
CA TYR A 87 15.71 -2.84 3.10
C TYR A 87 16.81 -1.93 3.65
N ASP A 88 17.94 -1.90 2.95
CA ASP A 88 19.08 -1.05 3.31
C ASP A 88 18.81 0.42 2.95
N HIS A 89 18.01 1.07 3.79
CA HIS A 89 17.65 2.48 3.69
C HIS A 89 18.84 3.41 3.98
N PHE A 90 19.86 2.94 4.70
CA PHE A 90 21.11 3.69 4.90
C PHE A 90 21.89 3.82 3.59
N THR A 91 22.10 2.71 2.88
CA THR A 91 22.76 2.75 1.56
C THR A 91 21.92 3.55 0.55
N ALA A 92 20.59 3.49 0.63
CA ALA A 92 19.71 4.32 -0.20
C ALA A 92 19.89 5.82 0.10
N ALA A 93 19.90 6.21 1.38
CA ALA A 93 20.14 7.58 1.83
C ALA A 93 21.52 8.09 1.41
N ASP A 94 22.57 7.25 1.50
CA ASP A 94 23.92 7.63 1.07
C ASP A 94 24.01 7.85 -0.44
N LYS A 95 23.26 7.10 -1.24
CA LYS A 95 23.15 7.37 -2.68
C LYS A 95 22.52 8.74 -2.95
N VAL A 96 21.49 9.13 -2.19
CA VAL A 96 20.87 10.46 -2.28
C VAL A 96 21.89 11.55 -1.94
N ARG A 97 22.65 11.40 -0.84
CA ARG A 97 23.71 12.34 -0.45
C ARG A 97 24.79 12.47 -1.52
N ARG A 98 25.28 11.35 -2.02
CA ARG A 98 26.32 11.30 -3.07
C ARG A 98 25.87 11.93 -4.39
N ALA A 99 24.57 11.96 -4.66
CA ALA A 99 24.00 12.64 -5.82
C ALA A 99 23.88 14.16 -5.62
N GLY A 100 24.24 14.71 -4.46
CA GLY A 100 24.15 16.14 -4.16
C GLY A 100 22.71 16.62 -3.96
N LEU A 101 21.78 15.71 -3.68
CA LEU A 101 20.38 16.05 -3.41
C LEU A 101 20.21 16.59 -1.98
N PRO A 102 19.11 17.33 -1.70
CA PRO A 102 18.84 17.86 -0.36
C PRO A 102 18.88 16.78 0.73
N GLU A 103 19.54 17.07 1.86
CA GLU A 103 19.72 16.14 2.98
C GLU A 103 18.38 15.63 3.54
N ASP A 104 17.32 16.45 3.48
CA ASP A 104 15.97 16.04 3.89
C ASP A 104 15.45 14.83 3.13
N LEU A 105 15.84 14.64 1.86
CA LEU A 105 15.47 13.45 1.09
C LEU A 105 16.17 12.19 1.60
N ALA A 106 17.41 12.30 2.07
CA ALA A 106 18.14 11.20 2.67
C ALA A 106 17.58 10.87 4.06
N ASN A 107 17.30 11.91 4.87
CA ASN A 107 16.70 11.75 6.19
C ASN A 107 15.33 11.06 6.12
N ARG A 108 14.50 11.43 5.14
CA ARG A 108 13.19 10.79 4.88
C ARG A 108 13.27 9.27 4.73
N LEU A 109 14.32 8.78 4.06
CA LEU A 109 14.51 7.34 3.87
C LEU A 109 14.86 6.64 5.19
N ILE A 110 15.55 7.32 6.09
CA ILE A 110 15.99 6.78 7.38
C ILE A 110 14.86 6.82 8.40
N THR A 111 14.08 7.90 8.42
CA THR A 111 13.04 8.13 9.43
C THR A 111 11.66 7.64 9.00
N GLY A 112 11.43 7.47 7.70
CA GLY A 112 10.09 7.29 7.13
C GLY A 112 9.20 8.52 7.30
N LYS A 113 9.75 9.74 7.30
CA LYS A 113 9.02 11.02 7.47
C LYS A 113 9.61 12.15 6.63
#